data_AF-A0A2E9U3Z2-F1
#
_entry.id   AF-A0A2E9U3Z2-F1
#
_cell.length_a   1.000
_cell.length_b   1.000
_cell.length_c   1.000
_cell.angle_alpha   90.00
_cell.angle_beta   90.00
_cell.angle_gamma   90.00
#
_symmetry.space_group_name_H-M   'P 1'
#
loop_
_entity.id
_entity.type
_entity.pdbx_description
1 polymer ?
#
loop_
_entity_poly.entity_id
_entity_poly.type
_entity_poly.pdbx_seq_one_letter_code
_entity_poly.pdbx_strand_id
1 'polypeptide(L)'
;MKFDLPRGEHPNMEKYERHDVDLSYRFANNLYKEMGGLIRAVIIFGSSARKAATAKSDIDILVVIDDLTISLGPEVIEAYRVIVNKTIVRVST
;
A
#
# COMPACT_ATOMS: atom_id res chain seq x y z
N MET A 1 -23.97 -6.97 23.20
CA MET A 1 -23.76 -8.01 22.17
C MET A 1 -22.50 -7.68 21.40
N LYS A 2 -21.53 -8.59 21.32
CA LYS A 2 -20.41 -8.50 20.36
C LYS A 2 -20.83 -9.25 19.11
N PHE A 3 -20.97 -8.54 18.00
CA PHE A 3 -21.20 -9.18 16.70
C PHE A 3 -19.83 -9.54 16.14
N ASP A 4 -19.52 -10.84 16.07
CA ASP A 4 -18.43 -11.32 15.24
C ASP A 4 -18.91 -11.26 13.80
N LEU A 5 -18.65 -10.12 13.15
CA LEU A 5 -18.87 -9.96 11.72
C LEU A 5 -17.76 -10.74 11.01
N PRO A 6 -18.08 -11.83 10.29
CA PRO A 6 -17.08 -12.50 9.47
C PRO A 6 -16.60 -11.51 8.41
N ARG A 7 -15.28 -11.35 8.28
CA ARG A 7 -14.71 -10.61 7.16
C ARG A 7 -15.07 -11.36 5.89
N GLY A 8 -15.91 -10.76 5.05
CA GLY A 8 -16.23 -11.32 3.74
C GLY A 8 -14.94 -11.50 2.94
N GLU A 9 -14.77 -12.66 2.32
CA GLU A 9 -13.64 -12.88 1.43
C GLU A 9 -13.76 -11.93 0.24
N HIS A 10 -12.68 -11.20 -0.05
CA HIS A 10 -12.70 -10.24 -1.14
C HIS A 10 -12.71 -11.02 -2.47
N PRO A 11 -13.70 -10.83 -3.35
CA PRO A 11 -13.95 -11.70 -4.52
C PRO A 11 -12.83 -11.68 -5.57
N ASN A 12 -11.83 -10.81 -5.39
CA ASN A 12 -10.68 -10.67 -6.28
C ASN A 12 -9.39 -11.28 -5.70
N MET A 13 -9.39 -11.85 -4.48
CA MET A 13 -8.17 -12.41 -3.88
C MET A 13 -7.56 -13.54 -4.71
N GLU A 14 -8.41 -14.35 -5.35
CA GLU A 14 -7.96 -15.45 -6.22
C GLU A 14 -7.32 -14.98 -7.54
N LYS A 15 -7.49 -13.69 -7.89
CA LYS A 15 -7.00 -13.13 -9.15
C LYS A 15 -5.55 -12.65 -9.07
N TYR A 16 -4.98 -12.62 -7.88
CA TYR A 16 -3.66 -12.05 -7.59
C TYR A 16 -2.82 -13.02 -6.76
N GLU A 17 -1.51 -12.92 -6.91
CA GLU A 17 -0.58 -13.67 -6.07
C GLU A 17 -0.75 -13.25 -4.61
N ARG A 18 -1.01 -14.22 -3.73
CA ARG A 18 -1.25 -13.95 -2.31
C ARG A 18 -0.07 -13.23 -1.66
N HIS A 19 1.15 -13.55 -2.10
CA HIS A 19 2.37 -12.93 -1.62
C HIS A 19 2.41 -11.42 -1.94
N ASP A 20 2.15 -11.04 -3.19
CA ASP A 20 2.14 -9.64 -3.64
C ASP A 20 1.09 -8.82 -2.89
N VAL A 21 -0.11 -9.39 -2.74
CA VAL A 21 -1.21 -8.75 -2.03
C VAL A 21 -0.85 -8.55 -0.56
N ASP A 22 -0.29 -9.56 0.10
CA ASP A 22 0.06 -9.49 1.51
C ASP A 22 1.22 -8.53 1.79
N LEU A 23 2.27 -8.52 0.94
CA LEU A 23 3.34 -7.51 1.01
C LEU A 23 2.79 -6.10 0.82
N SER A 24 1.90 -5.90 -0.16
CA SER A 24 1.28 -4.61 -0.41
C SER A 24 0.41 -4.15 0.77
N TYR A 25 -0.31 -5.07 1.42
CA TYR A 25 -1.06 -4.77 2.64
C TYR A 25 -0.15 -4.39 3.81
N ARG A 26 0.99 -5.09 3.98
CA ARG A 26 1.98 -4.75 5.02
C ARG A 26 2.60 -3.38 4.77
N PHE A 27 2.95 -3.08 3.52
CA PHE A 27 3.40 -1.76 3.10
C PHE A 27 2.35 -0.68 3.41
N ALA A 28 1.11 -0.88 2.97
CA ALA A 28 0.01 0.07 3.19
C ALA A 28 -0.22 0.32 4.69
N ASN A 29 -0.25 -0.73 5.51
CA ASN A 29 -0.45 -0.61 6.96
C ASN A 29 0.68 0.16 7.64
N ASN A 30 1.94 -0.07 7.25
CA ASN A 30 3.08 0.65 7.82
C ASN A 30 3.07 2.11 7.37
N LEU A 31 2.78 2.37 6.10
CA LEU A 31 2.69 3.72 5.55
C LEU A 31 1.59 4.54 6.25
N TYR A 32 0.42 3.93 6.44
CA TYR A 32 -0.71 4.56 7.11
C TYR A 32 -0.44 4.86 8.60
N LYS A 33 0.34 4.01 9.29
CA LYS A 33 0.75 4.27 10.68
C LYS A 33 1.66 5.49 10.81
N GLU A 34 2.55 5.70 9.83
CA GLU A 34 3.51 6.81 9.85
C GLU A 34 2.88 8.13 9.39
N MET A 35 1.98 8.09 8.40
CA MET A 35 1.48 9.30 7.72
C MET A 35 -0.01 9.59 7.93
N GLY A 36 -0.75 8.65 8.52
CA GLY A 36 -2.15 8.83 8.91
C GLY A 36 -3.03 9.41 7.80
N GLY A 37 -3.73 10.50 8.13
CA GLY A 37 -4.70 11.15 7.25
C GLY A 37 -4.15 11.72 5.95
N LEU A 38 -2.83 11.79 5.77
CA LEU A 38 -2.21 12.16 4.50
C LEU A 38 -2.44 11.10 3.42
N ILE A 39 -2.50 9.81 3.80
CA ILE A 39 -2.68 8.72 2.84
C ILE A 39 -4.18 8.48 2.63
N ARG A 40 -4.65 8.67 1.40
CA ARG A 40 -6.05 8.42 1.00
C ARG A 40 -6.26 7.03 0.44
N ALA A 41 -5.30 6.53 -0.34
CA ALA A 41 -5.36 5.17 -0.88
C ALA A 41 -3.97 4.62 -1.19
N VAL A 42 -3.86 3.29 -1.14
CA VAL A 42 -2.71 2.52 -1.64
C VAL A 42 -3.26 1.47 -2.60
N ILE A 43 -2.78 1.49 -3.84
CA ILE A 43 -3.35 0.73 -4.94
C ILE A 43 -2.23 -0.10 -5.58
N ILE A 44 -2.43 -1.41 -5.70
CA ILE A 44 -1.56 -2.27 -6.49
C ILE A 44 -1.91 -2.04 -7.97
N PHE A 45 -0.90 -1.72 -8.78
CA PHE A 45 -1.06 -1.55 -10.22
C PHE A 45 -0.06 -2.43 -10.98
N GLY A 46 0.11 -2.18 -12.28
CA GLY A 46 1.24 -2.73 -13.01
C GLY A 46 1.05 -4.18 -13.44
N SER A 47 2.12 -4.96 -13.40
CA SER A 47 2.12 -6.35 -13.91
C SER A 47 1.32 -7.30 -13.02
N SER A 48 1.38 -7.12 -11.70
CA SER A 48 0.60 -7.87 -10.71
C SER A 48 -0.90 -7.62 -10.89
N ALA A 49 -1.31 -6.37 -11.18
CA ALA A 49 -2.71 -6.05 -11.44
C ALA A 49 -3.24 -6.63 -12.77
N ARG A 50 -2.38 -6.80 -13.77
CA ARG A 50 -2.72 -7.27 -15.14
C ARG A 50 -2.63 -8.78 -15.34
N LYS A 51 -2.31 -9.55 -14.28
CA LYS A 51 -2.05 -11.00 -14.37
C LYS A 51 -0.93 -11.38 -15.34
N ALA A 52 0.02 -10.46 -15.54
CA ALA A 52 1.20 -10.67 -16.36
C ALA A 52 2.48 -10.75 -15.51
N ALA A 53 2.33 -10.77 -14.18
CA ALA A 53 3.44 -10.92 -13.25
C ALA A 53 4.04 -12.33 -13.36
N THR A 54 5.36 -12.37 -13.30
CA THR A 54 6.18 -13.57 -13.21
C THR A 54 6.84 -13.62 -11.83
N ALA A 55 7.48 -14.73 -11.47
CA ALA A 55 8.20 -14.85 -10.20
C ALA A 55 9.35 -13.83 -10.00
N LYS A 56 9.72 -13.09 -11.06
CA LYS A 56 10.74 -12.01 -11.02
C LYS A 56 10.13 -10.61 -11.21
N SER A 57 8.81 -10.50 -11.27
CA SER A 57 8.15 -9.21 -11.50
C SER A 57 8.14 -8.38 -10.22
N ASP A 58 8.32 -7.07 -10.40
CA ASP A 58 8.21 -6.11 -9.32
C ASP A 58 6.74 -5.84 -8.96
N ILE A 59 6.50 -5.48 -7.70
CA ILE A 59 5.18 -5.05 -7.22
C ILE A 59 5.09 -3.53 -7.39
N ASP A 60 4.22 -3.11 -8.31
CA ASP A 60 4.00 -1.70 -8.59
C ASP A 60 2.88 -1.14 -7.68
N ILE A 61 3.18 -0.08 -6.92
CA ILE A 61 2.23 0.54 -5.98
C ILE A 61 2.02 2.02 -6.34
N LEU A 62 0.75 2.43 -6.42
CA LEU A 62 0.33 3.82 -6.49
C LEU A 62 -0.22 4.27 -5.14
N VAL A 63 0.32 5.37 -4.60
CA VAL A 63 -0.15 5.99 -3.35
C VAL A 63 -0.86 7.29 -3.69
N VAL A 64 -2.08 7.46 -3.20
CA VAL A 64 -2.86 8.69 -3.32
C VAL A 64 -2.78 9.45 -2.01
N ILE A 65 -2.37 10.72 -2.09
CA ILE A 65 -2.21 11.62 -0.94
C ILE A 65 -3.24 12.74 -0.97
N ASP A 66 -3.55 13.30 0.20
CA ASP A 66 -4.41 14.47 0.34
C ASP A 66 -3.60 15.77 0.39
N ASP A 67 -3.68 16.56 -0.67
CA ASP A 67 -3.09 17.90 -0.77
C ASP A 67 -4.10 19.03 -0.52
N LEU A 68 -5.38 18.71 -0.31
CA LEU A 68 -6.45 19.67 -0.05
C LEU A 68 -6.47 20.12 1.40
N THR A 69 -6.12 19.20 2.30
CA THR A 69 -6.10 19.42 3.76
C THR A 69 -4.70 19.66 4.30
N ILE A 70 -3.67 19.21 3.58
CA ILE A 70 -2.26 19.29 3.98
C ILE A 70 -1.44 19.95 2.87
N SER A 71 -0.68 20.99 3.22
CA SER A 71 0.23 21.63 2.27
C SER A 71 1.47 20.76 2.05
N LEU A 72 1.72 20.40 0.79
CA LEU A 72 2.90 19.63 0.37
C LEU A 72 4.12 20.54 0.21
N GLY A 73 4.59 21.10 1.33
CA GLY A 73 5.84 21.85 1.38
C GLY A 73 7.07 20.96 1.14
N PRO A 74 8.24 21.55 0.83
CA PRO A 74 9.49 20.81 0.61
C PRO A 74 9.83 19.81 1.73
N GLU A 75 9.59 20.20 2.98
CA GLU A 75 9.87 19.39 4.17
C GLU A 75 8.96 18.17 4.25
N VAL A 76 7.68 18.32 3.91
CA VAL A 76 6.70 17.23 3.88
C VAL A 76 7.04 16.25 2.76
N ILE A 77 7.44 16.76 1.60
CA ILE A 77 7.87 15.93 0.45
C ILE A 77 9.13 15.14 0.81
N GLU A 78 10.11 15.77 1.47
CA GLU A 78 11.33 15.07 1.89
C GLU A 78 11.04 13.99 2.94
N ALA A 79 10.24 14.33 3.97
CA ALA A 79 9.80 13.36 4.97
C ALA A 79 9.05 12.18 4.33
N TYR A 80 8.13 12.45 3.39
CA TYR A 80 7.43 11.42 2.63
C TYR A 80 8.41 10.48 1.94
N ARG A 81 9.41 11.00 1.21
CA ARG A 81 10.41 10.18 0.51
C ARG A 81 11.19 9.30 1.48
N VAL A 82 11.63 9.85 2.62
CA VAL A 82 12.39 9.09 3.63
C VAL A 82 11.54 7.99 4.26
N ILE A 83 10.30 8.28 4.64
CA ILE A 83 9.38 7.32 5.26
C ILE A 83 9.02 6.21 4.27
N VAL A 84 8.72 6.54 3.02
CA VAL A 84 8.43 5.54 1.97
C VAL A 84 9.61 4.58 1.80
N ASN A 85 10.83 5.11 1.63
CA ASN A 85 12.03 4.28 1.46
C ASN A 85 12.27 3.37 2.67
N LYS A 86 12.15 3.90 3.89
CA LYS A 86 12.27 3.12 5.12
C LYS A 86 11.21 2.02 5.20
N THR A 87 9.99 2.30 4.74
CA THR A 87 8.89 1.34 4.75
C THR A 87 9.11 0.23 3.73
N ILE A 88 9.61 0.55 2.53
CA ILE A 88 9.99 -0.44 1.50
C ILE A 88 11.02 -1.40 2.08
N VAL A 89 12.13 -0.89 2.62
CA VAL A 89 13.20 -1.72 3.21
C VAL A 89 12.65 -2.64 4.31
N ARG A 90 11.78 -2.12 5.18
CA ARG A 90 11.18 -2.90 6.27
C ARG A 90 10.27 -4.04 5.78
N VAL A 91 9.59 -3.88 4.64
CA VAL A 91 8.63 -4.85 4.12
C VAL A 91 9.29 -5.85 3.17
N SER A 92 10.37 -5.46 2.51
CA SER A 92 11.16 -6.30 1.60
C SER A 92 12.19 -7.20 2.29
N THR A 93 12.34 -7.11 3.62
CA THR A 93 13.25 -7.95 4.43
C THR A 93 12.44 -8.99 5.21
#